data_AF-A0A942JCL1-F1
#
_entry.id   AF-A0A942JCL1-F1
#
_cell.length_a   1.000
_cell.length_b   1.000
_cell.length_c   1.000
_cell.angle_alpha   90.00
_cell.angle_beta   90.00
_cell.angle_gamma   90.00
#
_symmetry.space_group_name_H-M   'P 1'
#
loop_
_entity.id
_entity.type
_entity.pdbx_description
1 polymer ?
#
loop_
_entity_poly.entity_id
_entity_poly.type
_entity_poly.pdbx_seq_one_letter_code
_entity_poly.pdbx_strand_id
1 'polypeptide(L)' 'MSLLIVQKKLNYPPETLGCQAGSFISEVRRLALEAGIKSRDLNLELADIGFTPKKEYIELKLYFRTPLGQDYEPADRP' A
#
# COMPACT_ATOMS: atom_id res chain seq x y z
N MET A 1 11.91 14.88 -4.43
CA MET A 1 10.74 13.99 -4.61
C MET A 1 10.58 13.24 -3.31
N SER A 2 9.40 13.26 -2.70
CA SER A 2 9.12 12.50 -1.49
C SER A 2 8.34 11.24 -1.85
N LEU A 3 8.60 10.14 -1.12
CA LEU A 3 7.96 8.85 -1.35
C LEU A 3 7.10 8.51 -0.14
N LEU A 4 5.80 8.37 -0.36
CA LEU A 4 4.89 7.83 0.64
C LEU A 4 4.92 6.30 0.52
N ILE A 5 5.29 5.62 1.60
CA ILE A 5 5.34 4.16 1.64
C ILE A 5 4.19 3.69 2.52
N VAL A 6 3.22 3.00 1.91
CA VAL A 6 2.13 2.35 2.63
C VAL A 6 2.47 0.88 2.79
N GLN A 7 2.76 0.46 4.01
CA GLN A 7 3.04 -0.93 4.35
C GLN A 7 1.86 -1.57 5.07
N LYS A 8 1.41 -2.71 4.57
CA LYS A 8 0.33 -3.50 5.18
C LYS A 8 0.75 -4.96 5.27
N LYS A 9 0.41 -5.58 6.41
CA LYS A 9 0.50 -7.03 6.59
C LYS A 9 -0.83 -7.63 6.15
N LEU A 10 -0.77 -8.49 5.13
CA LEU A 10 -1.90 -9.26 4.65
C LEU A 10 -1.73 -10.67 5.20
N ASN A 11 -2.62 -11.10 6.10
CA ASN A 11 -2.59 -12.43 6.73
C ASN A 11 -3.01 -13.54 5.75
N TYR A 12 -2.36 -13.59 4.59
CA TYR A 12 -2.49 -14.62 3.58
C TYR A 12 -1.20 -15.41 3.55
N PRO A 13 -1.26 -16.74 3.71
CA PRO A 13 -0.13 -17.59 3.40
C PRO A 13 0.21 -17.43 1.92
N PRO A 14 1.49 -17.24 1.54
CA PRO A 14 1.88 -17.05 0.14
C PRO A 14 1.53 -18.26 -0.74
N GLU A 15 1.47 -19.45 -0.16
CA GLU A 15 0.97 -20.68 -0.80
C GLU A 15 -0.48 -20.56 -1.32
N THR A 16 -1.28 -19.67 -0.74
CA THR A 16 -2.67 -19.45 -1.17
C THR A 16 -2.81 -18.42 -2.29
N LEU A 17 -1.75 -17.67 -2.63
CA LEU A 17 -1.80 -16.65 -3.67
C LEU A 17 -2.21 -17.20 -5.03
N GLY A 18 -1.81 -18.44 -5.37
CA GLY A 18 -2.18 -19.06 -6.64
C GLY A 18 -3.70 -19.23 -6.80
N CYS A 19 -4.41 -19.56 -5.72
CA CYS A 19 -5.86 -19.72 -5.71
C CYS A 19 -6.61 -18.41 -5.36
N GLN A 20 -5.96 -17.49 -4.63
CA GLN A 20 -6.58 -16.27 -4.08
C GLN A 20 -6.06 -14.98 -4.74
N ALA A 21 -5.42 -15.05 -5.90
CA ALA A 21 -4.87 -13.89 -6.61
C ALA A 21 -5.92 -12.78 -6.81
N GLY A 22 -7.18 -13.13 -7.08
CA GLY A 22 -8.27 -12.16 -7.20
C GLY A 22 -8.56 -11.38 -5.91
N SER A 23 -8.66 -12.08 -4.77
CA SER A 23 -8.88 -11.47 -3.45
C SER A 23 -7.69 -10.58 -3.07
N PHE A 24 -6.48 -11.07 -3.34
CA PHE A 24 -5.25 -10.34 -3.10
C PHE A 24 -5.18 -9.03 -3.89
N ILE A 25 -5.40 -9.09 -5.21
CA ILE A 25 -5.42 -7.88 -6.07
C ILE A 25 -6.51 -6.91 -5.63
N SER A 26 -7.66 -7.41 -5.21
CA SER A 26 -8.76 -6.57 -4.71
C SER A 26 -8.36 -5.83 -3.42
N GLU A 27 -7.65 -6.49 -2.50
CA GLU A 27 -7.10 -5.82 -1.32
C GLU A 27 -6.00 -4.82 -1.67
N VAL A 28 -5.09 -5.14 -2.59
CA VAL A 28 -4.06 -4.20 -3.07
C VAL A 28 -4.71 -2.93 -3.63
N ARG A 29 -5.75 -3.08 -4.47
CA ARG A 29 -6.51 -1.95 -5.03
C ARG A 29 -7.22 -1.15 -3.95
N ARG A 30 -7.86 -1.83 -3.00
CA ARG A 30 -8.52 -1.19 -1.86
C ARG A 30 -7.52 -0.37 -1.03
N LEU A 31 -6.33 -0.92 -0.76
CA LEU A 31 -5.28 -0.23 -0.01
C LEU A 31 -4.73 0.98 -0.77
N ALA A 32 -4.55 0.88 -2.08
CA ALA A 32 -4.15 2.01 -2.90
C ALA A 32 -5.22 3.12 -2.89
N LEU A 33 -6.49 2.76 -2.97
CA LEU A 33 -7.61 3.70 -2.88
C LEU A 33 -7.70 4.35 -1.50
N GLU A 34 -7.56 3.56 -0.42
CA GLU A 34 -7.55 4.08 0.95
C GLU A 34 -6.36 5.03 1.19
N ALA A 35 -5.19 4.73 0.64
CA ALA A 35 -4.03 5.61 0.67
C ALA A 35 -4.30 6.92 -0.07
N GLY A 36 -4.92 6.86 -1.25
CA GLY A 36 -5.37 8.03 -2.01
C GLY A 36 -6.38 8.89 -1.24
N ILE A 37 -7.40 8.27 -0.64
CA ILE A 37 -8.44 8.97 0.13
C ILE A 37 -7.86 9.60 1.40
N LYS A 38 -7.02 8.88 2.14
CA LYS A 38 -6.38 9.42 3.35
C LYS A 38 -5.44 10.58 3.05
N SER A 39 -4.85 10.58 1.87
CA SER A 39 -3.94 11.64 1.42
C SER A 39 -4.66 12.76 0.69
N ARG A 40 -5.97 12.98 0.98
CA ARG A 40 -6.85 14.07 0.49
C ARG A 40 -6.01 15.18 -0.16
N ASP A 41 -6.15 15.31 -1.48
CA ASP A 41 -5.47 16.30 -2.36
C ASP A 41 -4.12 15.94 -2.96
N LEU A 42 -3.43 14.89 -2.51
CA LEU A 42 -2.21 14.44 -3.17
C LEU A 42 -2.56 13.60 -4.41
N ASN A 43 -2.16 14.08 -5.58
CA ASN A 43 -2.13 13.30 -6.82
C ASN A 43 -1.07 12.20 -6.69
N LEU A 44 -1.38 11.18 -5.88
CA LEU A 44 -0.49 10.08 -5.55
C LEU A 44 -0.35 9.17 -6.76
N GLU A 45 0.81 9.22 -7.40
CA GLU A 45 1.16 8.28 -8.45
C GLU A 45 1.79 7.03 -7.83
N LEU A 46 1.15 5.88 -8.00
CA LEU A 46 1.73 4.60 -7.59
C LEU A 46 2.99 4.36 -8.44
N ALA A 47 4.14 4.41 -7.78
CA ALA A 47 5.44 4.33 -8.41
C ALA A 47 5.97 2.90 -8.46
N ASP A 48 5.71 2.13 -7.39
CA ASP A 48 6.18 0.75 -7.29
C ASP A 48 5.32 -0.05 -6.30
N ILE A 49 5.38 -1.38 -6.43
CA ILE A 49 4.70 -2.31 -5.52
C ILE A 49 5.70 -3.39 -5.10
N GLY A 50 6.04 -3.40 -3.82
CA GLY A 50 6.86 -4.42 -3.19
C GLY A 50 6.01 -5.50 -2.51
N PHE A 51 6.37 -6.76 -2.77
CA PHE A 51 5.76 -7.91 -2.11
C PHE A 51 6.85 -8.73 -1.42
N THR A 52 6.68 -9.00 -0.13
CA THR A 52 7.58 -9.90 0.61
C THR A 52 6.76 -11.04 1.21
N PRO A 53 6.83 -12.25 0.61
CA PRO A 53 6.17 -13.41 1.19
C PRO A 53 6.88 -13.78 2.50
N LYS A 54 6.09 -13.97 3.57
CA LYS A 54 6.52 -14.55 4.84
C LYS A 54 5.76 -15.86 5.05
N LYS A 55 6.20 -16.67 6.02
CA LYS A 55 5.65 -18.00 6.25
C LYS A 55 4.14 -18.00 6.52
N GLU A 56 3.64 -16.97 7.22
CA GLU A 56 2.24 -16.90 7.67
C GLU A 56 1.46 -15.74 7.06
N TYR A 57 2.13 -14.82 6.36
CA TYR A 57 1.54 -13.59 5.83
C TYR A 57 2.34 -13.07 4.64
N ILE A 58 1.80 -12.08 3.94
CA ILE A 58 2.51 -11.33 2.90
C ILE A 58 2.62 -9.88 3.36
N GLU A 59 3.82 -9.33 3.33
CA GLU A 59 4.00 -7.89 3.47
C GLU A 59 3.83 -7.24 2.11
N LEU A 60 2.87 -6.34 2.03
CA LEU A 60 2.65 -5.47 0.90
C LEU A 60 3.21 -4.08 1.19
N LYS A 61 4.03 -3.56 0.29
CA LYS A 61 4.52 -2.18 0.32
C LYS A 61 4.10 -1.48 -0.98
N LEU A 62 3.30 -0.43 -0.84
CA LEU A 62 2.93 0.44 -1.95
C LEU A 62 3.76 1.72 -1.87
N TYR A 63 4.48 2.01 -2.94
CA TYR A 63 5.32 3.20 -3.04
C TYR A 63 4.59 4.22 -3.89
N PHE A 64 4.23 5.37 -3.31
CA PHE A 64 3.60 6.46 -4.04
C PHE A 64 4.58 7.62 -4.16
N ARG A 65 4.69 8.17 -5.37
CA ARG A 65 5.33 9.45 -5.62
C ARG A 65 4.35 10.54 -5.21
N THR A 66 4.79 11.42 -4.33
CA THR A 66 4.07 12.67 -4.07
C THR A 66 4.68 13.78 -4.94
N PRO A 67 3.87 14.60 -5.62
CA PRO A 67 4.38 15.85 -6.16
C PRO A 67 4.95 16.66 -4.99
N LEU A 68 6.21 17.09 -5.13
CA LEU A 68 6.92 17.92 -4.15
C LEU A 68 6.03 19.10 -3.73
N GLY A 69 5.59 19.15 -2.47
CA GLY A 69 4.85 20.31 -1.96
C GLY A 69 3.84 20.08 -0.84
N GLN A 70 3.56 18.85 -0.41
CA GLN A 70 2.76 18.62 0.79
C GLN A 70 3.48 17.62 1.70
N ASP A 71 4.07 18.17 2.76
CA ASP A 71 4.46 17.43 3.96
C ASP A 71 3.28 16.56 4.39
N TYR A 72 3.42 15.25 4.17
CA TYR A 72 2.50 14.29 4.76
C TYR A 72 2.87 14.19 6.25
N GLU A 73 2.24 15.03 7.08
CA GLU A 73 2.18 14.76 8.51
C GLU A 73 1.35 13.46 8.68
N PRO A 74 1.93 12.37 9.21
CA PRO A 74 1.13 11.21 9.57
C PRO A 74 0.06 11.68 10.56
N ALA A 75 -1.20 11.41 10.23
CA ALA A 75 -2.33 11.65 11.12
C ALA A 75 -2.28 10.67 12.31
N ASP A 76 -1.27 10.83 13.15
CA ASP A 76 -1.15 10.23 14.47
C ASP A 76 -1.05 11.41 15.44
N ARG A 77 -2.22 11.95 15.81
CA ARG A 77 -2.34 12.79 17.01
C ARG A 77 -3.05 11.96 18.09
N PRO A 78 -2.57 12.04 19.34
CA PRO A 78 -3.00 11.21 20.47
C PRO A 78 -4.46 11.44 20.88
#